data_AF-A0A9P9A4S5-F1
#
_entry.id   AF-A0A9P9A4S5-F1
#
_cell.length_a   1.000
_cell.length_b   1.000
_cell.length_c   1.000
_cell.angle_alpha   90.00
_cell.angle_beta   90.00
_cell.angle_gamma   90.00
#
_symmetry.space_group_name_H-M   'P 1'
#
loop_
_entity.id
_entity.type
_entity.pdbx_description
1 polymer ?
#
loop_
_entity_poly.entity_id
_entity_poly.type
_entity_poly.pdbx_seq_one_letter_code
_entity_poly.pdbx_strand_id
1 'polypeptide(L)'
;MKPVVSSMQAWSCVVISGFAIVILSVIGGLVRSGHHEFAGDEKNPDPKDLPAVASTIFIAVIVYAGFLVFCGLQGMLHVKESRRGAIAL
;
A
#
# COMPACT_ATOMS: atom_id res chain seq x y z
N MET A 1 9.71 21.03 -11.52
CA MET A 1 10.19 19.79 -12.18
C MET A 1 8.98 19.22 -12.88
N LYS A 2 9.09 18.84 -14.16
CA LYS A 2 7.94 18.37 -14.92
C LYS A 2 7.45 17.04 -14.32
N PRO A 3 6.16 16.87 -14.02
CA PRO A 3 5.66 15.61 -13.51
C PRO A 3 5.78 14.51 -14.57
N VAL A 4 6.31 13.34 -14.17
CA VAL A 4 6.52 12.16 -15.05
C VAL A 4 5.25 11.31 -15.19
N VAL A 5 4.29 11.44 -14.27
CA VAL A 5 3.03 10.67 -14.22
C VAL A 5 1.85 11.63 -14.18
N SER A 6 0.72 11.27 -14.79
CA SER A 6 -0.48 12.11 -14.79
C SER A 6 -1.01 12.34 -13.36
N SER A 7 -1.57 13.52 -13.11
CA SER A 7 -2.10 13.91 -11.79
C SER A 7 -3.13 12.93 -11.24
N MET A 8 -3.96 12.36 -12.13
CA MET A 8 -5.03 11.44 -11.78
C MET A 8 -4.51 10.06 -11.35
N GLN A 9 -3.42 9.59 -11.97
CA GLN A 9 -2.81 8.30 -11.64
C GLN A 9 -1.97 8.37 -10.35
N ALA A 10 -1.30 9.50 -10.08
CA ALA A 10 -0.58 9.69 -8.82
C ALA A 10 -1.53 9.71 -7.61
N TRP A 11 -2.72 10.32 -7.75
CA TRP A 11 -3.70 10.38 -6.67
C TRP A 11 -4.35 9.01 -6.40
N SER A 12 -4.68 8.24 -7.44
CA SER A 12 -5.21 6.87 -7.23
C SER A 12 -4.17 5.97 -6.54
N CYS A 13 -2.89 6.11 -6.91
CA CYS A 13 -1.79 5.38 -6.24
C CYS A 13 -1.71 5.69 -4.74
N VAL A 14 -1.83 6.96 -4.34
CA VAL A 14 -1.80 7.36 -2.92
C VAL A 14 -2.98 6.74 -2.15
N VAL A 15 -4.19 6.80 -2.72
CA VAL A 15 -5.39 6.23 -2.08
C VAL A 15 -5.27 4.72 -1.93
N ILE A 16 -4.90 4.01 -3.01
CA ILE A 16 -4.76 2.55 -2.98
C ILE A 16 -3.64 2.13 -2.02
N SER A 17 -2.50 2.84 -2.01
CA SER A 17 -1.39 2.53 -1.10
C SER A 17 -1.80 2.77 0.36
N GLY A 18 -2.55 3.83 0.66
CA GLY A 18 -3.07 4.09 1.99
C GLY A 18 -4.01 2.99 2.49
N PHE A 19 -4.96 2.55 1.66
CA PHE A 19 -5.86 1.44 1.99
C PHE A 19 -5.11 0.11 2.14
N ALA A 20 -4.16 -0.17 1.25
CA ALA A 20 -3.37 -1.40 1.30
C ALA A 20 -2.58 -1.52 2.60
N ILE A 21 -1.92 -0.43 3.05
CA ILE A 21 -1.18 -0.42 4.32
C ILE A 21 -2.10 -0.75 5.50
N VAL A 22 -3.28 -0.13 5.57
CA VAL A 22 -4.23 -0.34 6.68
C VAL A 22 -4.72 -1.78 6.70
N ILE A 23 -5.19 -2.30 5.56
CA ILE A 23 -5.76 -3.65 5.47
C ILE A 23 -4.69 -4.72 5.73
N LEU A 24 -3.52 -4.60 5.10
CA LEU A 24 -2.43 -5.56 5.29
C LEU A 24 -1.85 -5.53 6.71
N SER A 25 -1.85 -4.37 7.38
CA SER A 25 -1.41 -4.30 8.79
C SER A 25 -2.36 -5.06 9.72
N VAL A 26 -3.68 -4.96 9.49
CA VAL A 26 -4.67 -5.71 10.26
C VAL A 26 -4.57 -7.21 9.97
N ILE A 27 -4.51 -7.60 8.70
CA ILE A 27 -4.42 -9.02 8.30
C ILE A 27 -3.10 -9.63 8.80
N GLY A 28 -1.97 -8.93 8.68
CA GLY A 28 -0.67 -9.41 9.19
C GLY A 28 -0.69 -9.63 10.70
N GLY A 29 -1.40 -8.79 11.45
CA GLY A 29 -1.67 -8.98 12.87
C GLY A 29 -2.51 -10.23 13.15
N LEU A 30 -3.58 -10.46 12.38
CA LEU A 30 -4.45 -11.63 12.53
C LEU A 30 -3.79 -12.95 12.11
N VAL A 31 -2.96 -12.94 11.07
CA VAL A 31 -2.17 -14.10 10.65
C VAL A 31 -1.13 -14.46 11.72
N ARG A 32 -0.55 -13.46 12.41
CA ARG A 32 0.36 -13.68 13.54
C ARG A 32 -0.32 -14.32 14.74
N SER A 33 -1.59 -13.97 15.02
CA SER A 33 -2.35 -14.53 16.14
C SER A 33 -2.98 -15.89 15.83
N GLY A 34 -2.84 -16.41 14.61
CA GLY A 34 -3.23 -17.78 14.26
C GLY A 34 -4.73 -18.00 14.16
N HIS A 35 -5.51 -16.97 13.79
CA HIS A 35 -6.95 -17.16 13.55
C HIS A 35 -7.17 -18.07 12.33
N HIS A 36 -7.89 -19.18 12.54
CA HIS A 36 -8.20 -20.21 11.54
C HIS A 36 -8.79 -19.64 10.23
N GLU A 37 -9.49 -18.51 10.29
CA GLU A 37 -10.08 -17.87 9.10
C GLU A 37 -9.05 -17.25 8.12
N PHE A 38 -7.85 -16.89 8.61
CA PHE A 38 -6.74 -16.38 7.78
C PHE A 38 -5.59 -17.37 7.64
N ALA A 39 -5.60 -18.44 8.45
CA ALA A 39 -4.65 -19.55 8.40
C ALA A 39 -4.96 -20.57 7.30
N GLY A 40 -6.18 -20.58 6.75
CA GLY A 40 -6.68 -21.63 5.86
C GLY A 40 -7.10 -22.89 6.61
N ASP A 41 -7.65 -23.86 5.87
CA ASP A 41 -7.98 -25.19 6.39
C ASP A 41 -6.69 -25.86 6.91
N GLU A 42 -6.76 -26.73 7.93
CA GLU A 42 -5.58 -27.43 8.51
C GLU A 42 -4.71 -28.16 7.47
N LYS A 43 -5.22 -28.35 6.24
CA LYS A 43 -4.53 -28.97 5.10
C LYS A 43 -3.88 -28.00 4.12
N ASN A 44 -4.18 -26.71 4.14
CA ASN A 44 -3.61 -25.74 3.21
C ASN A 44 -3.92 -24.29 3.61
N PRO A 45 -2.91 -23.47 3.99
CA PRO A 45 -1.51 -23.79 4.31
C PRO A 45 -1.31 -24.42 5.71
N ASP A 46 -0.25 -25.22 5.85
CA ASP A 46 0.14 -25.80 7.14
C ASP A 46 0.38 -24.70 8.20
N PRO A 47 0.01 -24.93 9.49
CA PRO A 47 0.15 -23.94 10.54
C PRO A 47 1.60 -23.43 10.77
N LYS A 48 2.60 -24.16 10.26
CA LYS A 48 4.02 -23.80 10.27
C LYS A 48 4.38 -22.69 9.28
N ASP A 49 3.58 -22.46 8.25
CA ASP A 49 3.86 -21.48 7.21
C ASP A 49 3.22 -20.11 7.49
N LEU A 50 2.32 -20.00 8.47
CA LEU A 50 1.78 -18.71 8.94
C LEU A 50 2.85 -17.67 9.28
N PRO A 51 3.96 -17.97 9.99
CA PRO A 51 5.01 -16.99 10.21
C PRO A 51 5.69 -16.53 8.92
N ALA A 52 5.82 -17.40 7.91
CA ALA A 52 6.34 -17.04 6.60
C ALA A 52 5.36 -16.12 5.86
N VAL A 53 4.05 -16.42 5.88
CA VAL A 53 3.00 -15.58 5.31
C VAL A 53 2.93 -14.21 6.01
N ALA A 54 3.02 -14.17 7.34
CA ALA A 54 3.06 -12.90 8.08
C ALA A 54 4.27 -12.04 7.64
N SER A 55 5.44 -12.66 7.45
CA SER A 55 6.64 -11.94 7.01
C SER A 55 6.49 -11.33 5.62
N THR A 56 5.84 -12.02 4.68
CA THR A 56 5.59 -11.47 3.33
C THR A 56 4.59 -10.33 3.36
N ILE A 57 3.55 -10.41 4.22
CA ILE A 57 2.60 -9.31 4.44
C ILE A 57 3.30 -8.07 4.98
N PHE A 58 4.21 -8.22 5.96
CA PHE A 58 4.99 -7.10 6.48
C PHE A 58 5.91 -6.47 5.41
N ILE A 59 6.53 -7.28 4.56
CA ILE A 59 7.31 -6.78 3.42
C ILE A 59 6.41 -6.00 2.46
N ALA A 60 5.20 -6.49 2.17
CA ALA A 60 4.24 -5.79 1.32
C ALA A 60 3.85 -4.41 1.89
N VAL A 61 3.64 -4.30 3.21
CA VAL A 61 3.36 -3.01 3.88
C VAL A 61 4.49 -2.01 3.65
N ILE A 62 5.75 -2.45 3.77
CA ILE A 62 6.93 -1.60 3.53
C ILE A 62 6.97 -1.12 2.08
N VAL A 63 6.68 -2.01 1.12
CA VAL A 63 6.64 -1.66 -0.31
C VAL A 63 5.54 -0.64 -0.60
N TYR A 64 4.32 -0.83 -0.07
CA TYR A 64 3.24 0.15 -0.21
C TYR A 64 3.54 1.49 0.48
N ALA A 65 4.26 1.49 1.60
CA ALA A 65 4.74 2.73 2.22
C ALA A 65 5.72 3.48 1.31
N GLY A 66 6.61 2.77 0.62
CA GLY A 66 7.48 3.35 -0.41
C GLY A 66 6.69 3.96 -1.56
N PHE A 67 5.67 3.26 -2.07
CA PHE A 67 4.77 3.79 -3.10
C PHE A 67 3.99 5.02 -2.62
N LEU A 68 3.51 5.03 -1.37
CA LEU A 68 2.83 6.18 -0.79
C LEU A 68 3.74 7.41 -0.77
N VAL A 69 4.99 7.26 -0.33
CA VAL A 69 5.97 8.36 -0.33
C VAL A 69 6.25 8.86 -1.74
N PHE A 70 6.50 7.95 -2.69
CA PHE A 70 6.80 8.31 -4.07
C PHE A 70 5.61 8.99 -4.78
N CYS A 71 4.44 8.35 -4.76
CA CYS A 71 3.21 8.88 -5.35
C CYS A 71 2.74 10.16 -4.62
N GLY A 72 2.98 10.26 -3.31
CA GLY A 72 2.68 11.45 -2.50
C GLY A 72 3.57 12.64 -2.83
N LEU A 73 4.88 12.42 -3.02
CA LEU A 73 5.81 13.45 -3.50
C LEU A 73 5.41 13.96 -4.89
N GLN A 74 5.05 13.06 -5.80
CA GLN A 74 4.57 13.44 -7.14
C GLN A 74 3.21 14.16 -7.10
N GLY A 75 2.27 13.68 -6.28
CA GLY A 75 0.97 14.34 -6.06
C GLY A 75 1.12 15.72 -5.44
N MET A 76 2.04 15.91 -4.49
CA MET A 76 2.33 17.20 -3.88
C MET A 76 2.95 18.19 -4.88
N LEU A 77 3.83 17.72 -5.77
CA LEU A 77 4.38 18.55 -6.85
C LEU A 77 3.29 18.98 -7.84
N HIS A 78 2.37 18.07 -8.19
CA HIS A 78 1.18 18.37 -9.01
C HIS A 78 0.25 19.39 -8.33
N VAL A 79 -0.04 19.23 -7.03
CA VAL A 79 -0.85 20.20 -6.28
C VAL A 79 -0.14 21.56 -6.19
N LYS A 80 1.19 21.58 -6.02
CA LYS A 80 1.95 22.83 -6.05
C LYS A 80 1.95 23.50 -7.43
N GLU A 81 2.02 22.73 -8.52
CA GLU A 81 1.96 23.26 -9.89
C GLU A 81 0.54 23.79 -10.21
N SER A 82 -0.49 23.05 -9.82
CA SER A 82 -1.90 23.46 -9.85
C SER A 82 -2.15 24.76 -9.06
N ARG A 83 -1.59 24.91 -7.85
CA ARG A 83 -1.69 26.15 -7.06
C ARG A 83 -0.86 27.33 -7.58
N ARG A 84 0.12 27.10 -8.46
CA ARG A 84 0.92 28.17 -9.11
C ARG A 84 0.26 28.70 -10.39
N GLY A 85 -1.01 28.35 -10.65
CA GLY A 85 -1.77 28.86 -11.79
C GLY A 85 -1.49 28.14 -13.11
N ALA A 86 -0.83 26.97 -13.09
CA ALA A 86 -0.60 26.15 -14.28
C ALA A 86 -1.77 25.20 -14.60
N ILE A 87 -2.96 25.43 -14.04
CA ILE A 87 -4.20 24.77 -14.50
C ILE A 87 -4.65 25.47 -15.78
N ALA A 88 -3.91 25.26 -16.87
CA ALA A 88 -4.47 25.35 -18.21
C ALA A 88 -4.95 23.94 -18.56
N LEU A 89 -6.24 23.71 -18.29
CA LEU A 89 -7.13 22.64 -18.80
C LEU A 89 -6.57 21.20 -18.78
#